data_AF-A0A7Y0S506-F1
#
_entry.id   AF-A0A7Y0S506-F1
#
_cell.length_a   1.000
_cell.length_b   1.000
_cell.length_c   1.000
_cell.angle_alpha   90.00
_cell.angle_beta   90.00
_cell.angle_gamma   90.00
#
_symmetry.space_group_name_H-M   'P 1'
#
loop_
_entity.id
_entity.type
_entity.pdbx_description
1 polymer ?
#
loop_
_entity_poly.entity_id
_entity_poly.type
_entity_poly.pdbx_seq_one_letter_code
_entity_poly.pdbx_strand_id
1 'polypeptide(L)' 'MERDCMEFDVLIVGAGPAGLSAACRIKQLAAEKKQELSVCVVEKGSEVGAHILSGAVFETRSLDELFPDWEE' A
#
# COMPACT_ATOMS: atom_id res chain seq x y z
N MET A 1 5.63 -31.17 -1.53
CA MET A 1 4.81 -30.23 -0.74
C MET A 1 3.87 -29.54 -1.70
N GLU A 2 2.56 -29.65 -1.48
CA GLU A 2 1.60 -28.73 -2.09
C GLU A 2 1.81 -27.34 -1.47
N ARG A 3 1.64 -26.29 -2.28
CA ARG A 3 1.67 -24.90 -1.82
C ARG A 3 0.23 -24.44 -1.65
N ASP A 4 -0.08 -23.86 -0.50
CA ASP A 4 -1.37 -23.18 -0.32
C ASP A 4 -1.45 -21.96 -1.24
N CYS A 5 -2.61 -21.78 -1.87
CA CYS A 5 -2.89 -20.68 -2.79
C CYS A 5 -4.08 -19.87 -2.27
N MET A 6 -3.99 -18.54 -2.41
CA MET A 6 -5.07 -17.60 -2.13
C MET A 6 -5.22 -16.66 -3.32
N GLU A 7 -6.46 -16.31 -3.66
CA GLU A 7 -6.77 -15.40 -4.78
C GLU A 7 -7.01 -13.98 -4.28
N PHE A 8 -6.47 -13.00 -5.01
CA PHE A 8 -6.69 -11.58 -4.78
C PHE A 8 -6.79 -10.88 -6.14
N ASP A 9 -7.56 -9.80 -6.22
CA ASP A 9 -7.67 -9.00 -7.44
C ASP A 9 -6.35 -8.26 -7.73
N VAL A 10 -5.67 -7.83 -6.67
CA VAL A 10 -4.36 -7.18 -6.75
C VAL A 10 -3.43 -7.70 -5.66
N LEU A 11 -2.23 -8.15 -6.07
CA LEU A 11 -1.13 -8.48 -5.17
C LEU A 11 0.00 -7.46 -5.32
N ILE A 12 0.42 -6.85 -4.22
CA ILE A 12 1.53 -5.90 -4.15
C ILE A 12 2.65 -6.53 -3.31
N VAL A 13 3.86 -6.57 -3.86
CA VAL A 13 5.04 -7.10 -3.19
C VAL A 13 5.91 -5.96 -2.68
N GLY A 14 5.97 -5.81 -1.36
CA GLY A 14 6.69 -4.77 -0.63
C GLY A 14 5.75 -3.73 -0.02
N ALA A 15 5.81 -3.56 1.30
CA ALA A 15 5.06 -2.54 2.05
C ALA A 15 5.90 -1.29 2.31
N GLY A 16 6.65 -0.85 1.30
CA GLY A 16 7.31 0.47 1.29
C GLY A 16 6.36 1.58 0.85
N PRO A 17 6.82 2.84 0.79
CA PRO A 17 5.97 3.98 0.43
C PRO A 17 5.23 3.80 -0.90
N ALA A 18 5.90 3.29 -1.94
CA ALA A 18 5.27 3.06 -3.24
C ALA A 18 4.19 1.97 -3.21
N GLY A 19 4.46 0.83 -2.55
CA GLY A 19 3.52 -0.29 -2.47
C GLY A 19 2.28 0.06 -1.65
N LEU A 20 2.47 0.73 -0.51
CA LEU A 20 1.37 1.22 0.31
C LEU A 20 0.58 2.32 -0.41
N SER A 21 1.25 3.26 -1.08
CA SER A 21 0.57 4.30 -1.87
C SER A 21 -0.32 3.70 -2.97
N ALA A 22 0.18 2.69 -3.68
CA ALA A 22 -0.60 1.97 -4.68
C ALA A 22 -1.81 1.25 -4.06
N ALA A 23 -1.61 0.53 -2.96
CA ALA A 23 -2.68 -0.18 -2.25
C ALA A 23 -3.79 0.77 -1.78
N CYS A 24 -3.39 1.88 -1.16
CA CYS A 24 -4.29 2.93 -0.68
C CYS A 24 -5.08 3.54 -1.84
N ARG A 25 -4.40 3.98 -2.92
CA ARG A 25 -5.09 4.61 -4.05
C ARG A 25 -6.03 3.66 -4.77
N ILE A 26 -5.66 2.38 -4.92
CA ILE A 26 -6.54 1.35 -5.49
C ILE A 26 -7.81 1.21 -4.64
N LYS A 27 -7.68 1.10 -3.31
CA LYS A 27 -8.85 0.99 -2.43
C LYS A 27 -9.70 2.25 -2.39
N GLN A 28 -9.11 3.44 -2.44
CA GLN A 28 -9.84 4.71 -2.58
C GLN A 28 -10.66 4.74 -3.88
N LEU A 29 -10.04 4.44 -5.03
CA LEU A 29 -10.72 4.37 -6.33
C LEU A 29 -11.82 3.31 -6.37
N ALA A 30 -11.60 2.16 -5.71
CA ALA A 30 -12.60 1.12 -5.57
C ALA A 30 -13.82 1.61 -4.79
N ALA A 31 -13.58 2.31 -3.67
CA ALA A 31 -14.64 2.90 -2.85
C ALA A 31 -15.42 3.99 -3.61
N GLU A 32 -14.74 4.89 -4.33
CA GLU A 32 -15.36 5.90 -5.20
C GLU A 32 -16.31 5.26 -6.23
N LYS A 33 -15.90 4.12 -6.82
CA LYS A 33 -16.67 3.37 -7.81
C LYS A 33 -17.68 2.39 -7.20
N LYS A 34 -17.75 2.30 -5.86
CA LYS A 34 -18.56 1.30 -5.13
C LYS A 34 -18.29 -0.14 -5.60
N GLN A 35 -17.01 -0.43 -5.85
CA GLN A 35 -16.52 -1.72 -6.27
C GLN A 35 -15.77 -2.38 -5.12
N GLU A 36 -16.08 -3.64 -4.84
CA GLU A 36 -15.28 -4.46 -3.94
C GLU A 36 -14.05 -5.00 -4.68
N LEU A 37 -12.87 -4.71 -4.14
CA LEU A 37 -11.58 -5.22 -4.61
C LEU A 37 -10.78 -5.74 -3.41
N SER A 38 -10.31 -6.98 -3.54
CA SER A 38 -9.38 -7.62 -2.64
C SER A 38 -7.94 -7.24 -3.01
N VAL A 39 -7.25 -6.57 -2.09
CA VAL A 39 -5.87 -6.11 -2.28
C VAL A 39 -5.01 -6.71 -1.18
N CYS A 40 -3.99 -7.46 -1.57
CA CYS A 40 -3.01 -8.03 -0.64
C CYS A 40 -1.68 -7.32 -0.79
N VAL A 41 -1.10 -6.89 0.33
CA VAL A 41 0.27 -6.38 0.39
C VAL A 41 1.10 -7.36 1.20
N VAL A 42 2.17 -7.88 0.60
CA VAL A 42 3.11 -8.77 1.29
C VAL A 42 4.42 -8.05 1.54
N GLU A 43 4.96 -8.18 2.75
CA GLU A 43 6.23 -7.57 3.16
C GLU A 43 7.12 -8.64 3.79
N LYS A 44 8.44 -8.54 3.54
CA LYS A 44 9.44 -9.43 4.12
C LYS A 44 9.69 -9.13 5.61
N GLY A 45 9.56 -7.87 6.00
CA GLY A 45 9.68 -7.42 7.39
C GLY A 45 8.71 -8.14 8.31
N SER A 46 9.14 -8.36 9.56
CA SER A 46 8.24 -8.84 10.61
C SER A 46 7.07 -7.89 10.87
N GLU A 47 7.29 -6.61 10.55
CA GLU A 47 6.32 -5.52 10.66
C GLU A 47 6.52 -4.58 9.45
N VAL A 48 5.45 -3.87 9.07
CA VAL A 48 5.53 -2.83 8.04
C VAL A 48 6.54 -1.76 8.47
N GLY A 49 7.48 -1.44 7.59
CA GLY A 49 8.52 -0.46 7.87
C GLY A 49 9.80 -1.01 8.49
N ALA A 50 9.82 -2.26 9.00
CA ALA A 50 11.00 -2.82 9.67
C ALA A 50 12.26 -2.90 8.78
N HIS A 51 12.11 -2.89 7.46
CA HIS A 51 13.21 -2.85 6.49
C HIS A 51 13.34 -1.50 5.75
N ILE A 52 12.56 -0.49 6.10
CA ILE A 52 12.71 0.85 5.50
C ILE A 52 13.95 1.51 6.09
N LEU A 53 14.87 1.89 5.21
CA LEU A 53 16.02 2.72 5.55
C LEU A 53 16.01 3.93 4.61
N SER A 54 15.98 5.13 5.19
CA SER A 54 15.92 6.38 4.45
C SER A 54 16.54 7.52 5.25
N GLY A 55 17.06 8.53 4.55
CA GLY A 55 17.42 9.82 5.16
C GLY A 55 16.20 10.68 5.48
N ALA A 56 15.00 10.28 5.03
CA ALA A 56 13.71 10.90 5.32
C ALA A 56 13.60 12.41 5.00
N VAL A 57 14.42 12.91 4.07
CA VAL A 57 14.20 14.23 3.46
C VAL A 57 13.09 14.05 2.41
N PHE A 58 11.88 14.44 2.78
CA PHE A 58 10.66 14.10 2.06
C PHE A 58 9.98 15.36 1.50
N GLU A 59 9.63 15.32 0.22
CA GLU A 59 8.76 16.32 -0.41
C GLU A 59 7.31 15.83 -0.33
N THR A 60 6.40 16.68 0.14
CA THR A 60 5.08 16.26 0.62
C THR A 60 4.04 16.07 -0.48
N ARG A 61 4.30 16.48 -1.72
CA ARG A 61 3.26 16.57 -2.76
C ARG A 61 2.52 15.27 -3.00
N SER A 62 3.24 14.14 -3.04
CA SER A 62 2.62 12.82 -3.22
C SER A 62 1.76 12.41 -2.03
N LEU A 63 2.09 12.88 -0.83
CA LEU A 63 1.29 12.66 0.37
C LEU A 63 0.05 13.56 0.36
N ASP A 64 0.21 14.82 -0.04
CA ASP A 64 -0.89 15.78 -0.22
C ASP A 64 -1.91 15.29 -1.27
N GLU A 65 -1.43 14.66 -2.35
CA GLU A 65 -2.29 14.07 -3.38
C GLU A 65 -3.03 12.81 -2.92
N LEU A 66 -2.38 11.97 -2.09
CA LEU A 66 -2.92 10.69 -1.65
C LEU A 66 -3.82 10.80 -0.42
N PHE A 67 -3.47 11.69 0.51
CA PHE A 67 -4.14 11.95 1.78
C PHE A 67 -4.15 13.47 2.03
N PRO A 68 -5.08 14.23 1.47
CA PRO A 68 -5.10 15.70 1.57
C PRO A 68 -5.18 16.25 3.01
N ASP A 69 -5.56 15.41 3.97
CA ASP A 69 -5.80 15.69 5.38
C ASP A 69 -4.76 15.06 6.32
N TRP A 70 -3.58 14.67 5.82
CA TRP A 70 -2.58 13.93 6.61
C TRP A 70 -1.94 14.72 7.77
N GLU A 71 -2.01 16.05 7.73
CA GLU A 71 -1.41 16.94 8.75
C GLU A 71 -2.26 17.12 10.02
N GLU A 72 -3.53 16.71 10.01
CA GLU A 72 -4.47 16.91 11.13
C GLU A 72 -4.20 16.02 12.36
#